data_AF-A0A257VM93-F1
#
_entry.id   AF-A0A257VM93-F1
#
_cell.length_a   1.000
_cell.length_b   1.000
_cell.length_c   1.000
_cell.angle_alpha   90.00
_cell.angle_beta   90.00
_cell.angle_gamma   90.00
#
_symmetry.space_group_name_H-M   'P 1'
#
loop_
_entity.id
_entity.type
_entity.pdbx_description
1 polymer ?
#
loop_
_entity_poly.entity_id
_entity_poly.type
_entity_poly.pdbx_seq_one_letter_code
_entity_poly.pdbx_strand_id
1 'polypeptide(L)'
;MTAREIAFDAALRVEKGAWAEEVLRGAVAGLDPRDADLAWELVLGPLRVQSQLDHLIRLYSGKAAELDPEVRAALRIGIYQLRYLDRIPAHAAVSASVDLVKRARKRSAMGFVNAVLRKVNRDPVAWPSRDVELAAPAWLLARWEKAFGTEAAAGIARAFLDPPAAPGQDPGAAAIVPLLGVEPGMSVLDLCAAPGNKT
;
A
#
# COMPACT_ATOMS: atom_id res chain seq x y z
N MET A 1 21.65 4.29 -4.80
CA MET A 1 20.23 4.24 -5.20
C MET A 1 19.46 5.17 -4.29
N THR A 2 18.46 5.86 -4.81
CA THR A 2 17.55 6.70 -4.00
C THR A 2 16.53 5.83 -3.26
N ALA A 3 15.86 6.40 -2.25
CA ALA A 3 14.76 5.73 -1.54
C ALA A 3 13.68 5.19 -2.50
N ARG A 4 13.35 5.95 -3.55
CA ARG A 4 12.34 5.57 -4.57
C ARG A 4 12.79 4.42 -5.45
N GLU A 5 14.07 4.39 -5.80
CA GLU A 5 14.67 3.29 -6.55
C GLU A 5 14.68 1.99 -5.75
N ILE A 6 14.99 2.08 -4.45
CA ILE A 6 14.92 0.95 -3.54
C ILE A 6 13.49 0.45 -3.40
N ALA A 7 12.54 1.36 -3.18
CA ALA A 7 11.13 1.01 -3.08
C ALA A 7 10.60 0.35 -4.35
N PHE A 8 11.03 0.83 -5.51
CA PHE A 8 10.67 0.26 -6.80
C PHE A 8 11.18 -1.18 -6.98
N ASP A 9 12.46 -1.43 -6.71
CA ASP A 9 13.02 -2.78 -6.82
C ASP A 9 12.40 -3.72 -5.78
N ALA A 10 12.12 -3.21 -4.59
CA ALA A 10 11.43 -3.96 -3.55
C ALA A 10 10.02 -4.35 -3.98
N ALA A 11 9.23 -3.41 -4.52
CA ALA A 11 7.89 -3.67 -5.02
C ALA A 11 7.89 -4.77 -6.10
N LEU A 12 8.85 -4.74 -7.04
CA LEU A 12 8.97 -5.77 -8.07
C LEU A 12 9.33 -7.16 -7.53
N ARG A 13 10.09 -7.22 -6.42
CA ARG A 13 10.39 -8.49 -5.73
C ARG A 13 9.19 -9.00 -4.96
N VAL A 14 8.45 -8.11 -4.30
CA VAL A 14 7.23 -8.45 -3.55
C VAL A 14 6.15 -8.99 -4.48
N GLU A 15 5.97 -8.41 -5.67
CA GLU A 15 5.07 -8.94 -6.69
C GLU A 15 5.43 -10.38 -7.13
N LYS A 16 6.69 -10.79 -6.96
CA LYS A 16 7.18 -12.15 -7.24
C LYS A 16 7.12 -13.09 -6.02
N GLY A 17 6.54 -12.64 -4.91
CA GLY A 17 6.35 -13.42 -3.69
C GLY A 17 7.40 -13.20 -2.60
N ALA A 18 8.28 -12.20 -2.72
CA ALA A 18 9.21 -11.86 -1.64
C ALA A 18 8.49 -11.12 -0.49
N TRP A 19 8.99 -11.28 0.74
CA TRP A 19 8.50 -10.56 1.91
C TRP A 19 9.03 -9.13 1.94
N ALA A 20 8.13 -8.14 2.01
CA ALA A 20 8.48 -6.72 1.90
C ALA A 20 9.51 -6.28 2.95
N GLU A 21 9.30 -6.65 4.23
CA GLU A 21 10.23 -6.28 5.30
C GLU A 21 11.62 -6.87 5.12
N GLU A 22 11.72 -8.13 4.69
CA GLU A 22 13.00 -8.81 4.48
C GLU A 22 13.78 -8.14 3.34
N VAL A 23 13.08 -7.83 2.24
CA VAL A 23 13.64 -7.10 1.10
C VAL A 23 14.15 -5.73 1.52
N LEU A 24 13.39 -5.01 2.36
CA LEU A 24 13.72 -3.66 2.81
C LEU A 24 14.89 -3.63 3.79
N ARG A 25 14.91 -4.50 4.81
CA ARG A 25 15.96 -4.49 5.86
C ARG A 25 17.37 -4.49 5.29
N GLY A 26 17.61 -5.33 4.27
CA GLY A 26 18.91 -5.36 3.59
C GLY A 26 19.14 -4.15 2.67
N ALA A 27 18.11 -3.67 1.99
CA ALA A 27 18.22 -2.63 0.97
C ALA A 27 18.41 -1.21 1.52
N VAL A 28 17.92 -0.94 2.75
CA VAL A 28 18.04 0.39 3.39
C VAL A 28 19.25 0.49 4.32
N ALA A 29 20.02 -0.59 4.49
CA ALA A 29 21.19 -0.60 5.36
C ALA A 29 22.24 0.43 4.88
N GLY A 30 22.61 1.36 5.77
CA GLY A 30 23.60 2.40 5.50
C GLY A 30 23.06 3.65 4.77
N LEU A 31 21.74 3.76 4.57
CA LEU A 31 21.13 5.03 4.16
C LEU A 31 21.05 6.03 5.32
N ASP A 32 20.90 7.31 4.98
CA ASP A 32 20.44 8.30 5.94
C ASP A 32 19.05 7.89 6.48
N PRO A 33 18.77 8.09 7.78
CA PRO A 33 17.49 7.70 8.38
C PRO A 33 16.27 8.22 7.61
N ARG A 34 16.31 9.44 7.07
CA ARG A 34 15.17 10.01 6.32
C ARG A 34 14.92 9.28 5.01
N ASP A 35 15.99 8.87 4.32
CA ASP A 35 15.88 8.11 3.08
C ASP A 35 15.45 6.67 3.35
N ALA A 36 15.92 6.07 4.45
CA ALA A 36 15.46 4.77 4.91
C ALA A 36 13.96 4.79 5.23
N ASP A 37 13.50 5.76 6.01
CA ASP A 37 12.10 5.95 6.37
C ASP A 37 11.22 6.13 5.12
N LEU A 38 11.68 6.95 4.16
CA LEU A 38 10.98 7.13 2.90
C LEU A 38 10.93 5.83 2.08
N ALA A 39 11.99 5.05 2.05
CA ALA A 39 11.99 3.76 1.35
C ALA A 39 11.00 2.77 1.97
N TRP A 40 10.96 2.68 3.31
CA TRP A 40 9.97 1.89 4.04
C TRP A 40 8.54 2.32 3.70
N GLU A 41 8.28 3.63 3.79
CA GLU A 41 6.96 4.20 3.52
C GLU A 41 6.49 3.94 2.08
N LEU A 42 7.39 4.08 1.11
CA LEU A 42 7.08 3.86 -0.31
C LEU A 42 6.94 2.38 -0.72
N VAL A 43 7.21 1.44 0.18
CA VAL A 43 6.92 0.02 -0.04
C VAL A 43 5.70 -0.42 0.77
N LEU A 44 5.69 -0.19 2.07
CA LEU A 44 4.62 -0.65 2.95
C LEU A 44 3.32 0.13 2.73
N GLY A 45 3.42 1.44 2.48
CA GLY A 45 2.29 2.30 2.18
C GLY A 45 1.46 1.79 1.00
N PRO A 46 2.05 1.64 -0.21
CA PRO A 46 1.34 1.10 -1.34
C PRO A 46 0.75 -0.30 -1.14
N LEU A 47 1.41 -1.18 -0.39
CA LEU A 47 0.88 -2.52 -0.07
C LEU A 47 -0.37 -2.42 0.83
N ARG A 48 -0.40 -1.47 1.76
CA ARG A 48 -1.52 -1.27 2.68
C ARG A 48 -2.81 -0.91 1.94
N VAL A 49 -2.70 -0.12 0.87
CA VAL A 49 -3.80 0.42 0.06
C VAL A 49 -3.79 -0.08 -1.40
N GLN A 50 -3.23 -1.27 -1.66
CA GLN A 50 -2.95 -1.74 -3.02
C GLN A 50 -4.20 -1.78 -3.92
N SER A 51 -5.35 -2.26 -3.41
CA SER A 51 -6.60 -2.31 -4.18
C SER A 51 -7.12 -0.91 -4.55
N GLN A 52 -6.98 0.06 -3.65
CA GLN A 52 -7.29 1.47 -3.94
C GLN A 52 -6.39 2.00 -5.05
N LEU A 53 -5.08 1.76 -4.98
CA LEU A 53 -4.13 2.21 -6.00
C LEU A 53 -4.42 1.58 -7.36
N ASP A 54 -4.77 0.30 -7.40
CA ASP A 54 -5.12 -0.40 -8.64
C ASP A 54 -6.41 0.16 -9.27
N HIS A 55 -7.41 0.49 -8.45
CA HIS A 55 -8.60 1.21 -8.91
C HIS A 55 -8.26 2.59 -9.45
N LEU A 56 -7.46 3.37 -8.72
CA LEU A 56 -7.03 4.71 -9.14
C LEU A 56 -6.24 4.68 -10.46
N ILE A 57 -5.38 3.67 -10.67
CA ILE A 57 -4.68 3.46 -11.94
C ILE A 57 -5.69 3.31 -13.08
N ARG A 58 -6.70 2.44 -12.92
CA ARG A 58 -7.74 2.22 -13.94
C ARG A 58 -8.54 3.50 -14.19
N LEU A 59 -8.95 4.18 -13.12
CA LEU A 59 -9.71 5.43 -13.18
C LEU A 59 -8.98 6.52 -13.97
N TYR A 60 -7.71 6.80 -13.65
CA TYR A 60 -6.96 7.91 -14.26
C TYR A 60 -6.36 7.57 -15.63
N SER A 61 -6.04 6.30 -15.87
CA SER A 61 -5.53 5.86 -17.18
C SER A 61 -6.63 5.67 -18.22
N GLY A 62 -7.87 5.39 -17.78
CA GLY A 62 -8.96 4.97 -18.67
C GLY A 62 -8.72 3.62 -19.33
N LYS A 63 -7.71 2.85 -18.87
CA LYS A 63 -7.35 1.54 -19.42
C LYS A 63 -7.69 0.43 -18.43
N ALA A 64 -8.37 -0.59 -18.92
CA ALA A 64 -8.55 -1.87 -18.23
C ALA A 64 -7.42 -2.88 -18.54
N ALA A 65 -6.52 -2.53 -19.45
CA ALA A 65 -5.46 -3.42 -19.91
C ALA A 65 -4.42 -3.70 -18.82
N GLU A 66 -3.85 -4.91 -18.87
CA GLU A 66 -2.77 -5.32 -17.99
C GLU A 66 -1.52 -4.49 -18.31
N LEU A 67 -0.95 -3.86 -17.28
CA LEU A 67 0.26 -3.08 -17.38
C LEU A 67 1.48 -3.96 -17.10
N ASP A 68 2.59 -3.65 -17.77
CA ASP A 68 3.90 -4.18 -17.37
C ASP A 68 4.13 -3.97 -15.86
N PRO A 69 4.68 -4.96 -15.14
CA PRO A 69 4.95 -4.86 -13.70
C PRO A 69 5.71 -3.59 -13.30
N GLU A 70 6.70 -3.19 -14.10
CA GLU A 70 7.49 -1.99 -13.87
C GLU A 70 6.68 -0.70 -14.01
N VAL A 71 5.74 -0.66 -14.96
CA VAL A 71 4.87 0.50 -15.15
C VAL A 71 3.84 0.58 -14.03
N ARG A 72 3.27 -0.56 -13.63
CA ARG A 72 2.33 -0.65 -12.51
C ARG A 72 2.97 -0.26 -11.19
N ALA A 73 4.17 -0.77 -10.89
CA ALA A 73 4.92 -0.41 -9.67
C ALA A 73 5.22 1.09 -9.62
N ALA A 74 5.69 1.69 -10.72
CA ALA A 74 5.95 3.12 -10.78
C ALA A 74 4.67 3.96 -10.57
N LEU A 75 3.54 3.54 -11.15
CA LEU A 75 2.26 4.21 -10.95
C LEU A 75 1.75 4.07 -9.51
N ARG A 76 1.84 2.88 -8.89
CA ARG A 76 1.45 2.67 -7.49
C ARG A 76 2.25 3.59 -6.56
N ILE A 77 3.58 3.62 -6.69
CA ILE A 77 4.47 4.50 -5.90
C ILE A 77 4.15 5.98 -6.18
N GLY A 78 3.93 6.35 -7.44
CA GLY A 78 3.62 7.73 -7.83
C GLY A 78 2.28 8.23 -7.29
N ILE A 79 1.21 7.45 -7.48
CA ILE A 79 -0.13 7.76 -6.96
C ILE A 79 -0.10 7.81 -5.44
N TYR A 80 0.58 6.86 -4.79
CA TYR A 80 0.70 6.83 -3.34
C TYR A 80 1.29 8.14 -2.79
N GLN A 81 2.42 8.58 -3.36
CA GLN A 81 3.04 9.85 -2.99
C GLN A 81 2.09 11.05 -3.16
N LEU A 82 1.35 11.09 -4.26
CA LEU A 82 0.46 12.23 -4.56
C LEU A 82 -0.77 12.27 -3.65
N ARG A 83 -1.36 11.11 -3.36
CA ARG A 83 -2.62 10.99 -2.63
C ARG A 83 -2.45 10.92 -1.12
N TYR A 84 -1.42 10.23 -0.63
CA TYR A 84 -1.31 9.83 0.77
C TYR A 84 -0.16 10.52 1.52
N LEU A 85 0.79 11.16 0.81
CA LEU A 85 1.93 11.85 1.44
C LEU A 85 1.85 13.37 1.28
N ASP A 86 1.59 14.08 2.37
CA ASP A 86 1.44 15.55 2.39
C ASP A 86 2.72 16.32 2.07
N ARG A 87 3.87 15.74 2.40
CA ARG A 87 5.16 16.45 2.37
C ARG A 87 5.91 16.31 1.04
N ILE A 88 5.40 15.54 0.09
CA ILE A 88 6.07 15.29 -1.19
C ILE A 88 5.49 16.22 -2.26
N PRO A 89 6.28 17.14 -2.85
CA PRO A 89 5.80 17.99 -3.94
C PRO A 89 5.36 17.16 -5.16
N ALA A 90 4.23 17.54 -5.76
CA ALA A 90 3.65 16.77 -6.87
C ALA A 90 4.61 16.59 -8.05
N HIS A 91 5.34 17.64 -8.43
CA HIS A 91 6.32 17.57 -9.51
C HIS A 91 7.46 16.59 -9.22
N ALA A 92 7.89 16.47 -7.95
CA ALA A 92 8.94 15.55 -7.53
C ALA A 92 8.45 14.09 -7.59
N ALA A 93 7.21 13.82 -7.14
CA ALA A 93 6.60 12.50 -7.26
C ALA A 93 6.45 12.07 -8.73
N VAL A 94 5.97 12.96 -9.60
CA VAL A 94 5.81 12.71 -11.04
C VAL A 94 7.16 12.45 -11.70
N SER A 95 8.13 13.35 -11.53
CA SER A 95 9.45 13.23 -12.18
C SER A 95 10.14 11.94 -11.77
N ALA A 96 10.18 11.64 -10.46
CA ALA A 96 10.84 10.44 -9.98
C ALA A 96 10.15 9.17 -10.49
N SER A 97 8.82 9.14 -10.58
CA SER A 97 8.09 7.98 -11.12
C SER A 97 8.39 7.75 -12.61
N VAL A 98 8.55 8.82 -13.40
CA VAL A 98 8.98 8.73 -14.80
C VAL A 98 10.42 8.20 -14.90
N ASP A 99 11.31 8.63 -14.00
CA ASP A 99 12.68 8.16 -13.96
C ASP A 99 12.77 6.67 -13.59
N LEU A 100 11.90 6.14 -12.72
CA LEU A 100 11.79 4.71 -12.42
C LEU A 100 11.47 3.88 -13.68
N VAL A 101 10.50 4.33 -14.47
CA VAL A 101 10.12 3.69 -15.75
C VAL A 101 11.26 3.74 -16.76
N LYS A 102 11.97 4.87 -16.83
CA LYS A 102 13.16 5.03 -17.69
C LYS A 102 14.27 4.07 -17.29
N ARG A 103 14.52 3.92 -15.98
CA ARG A 103 15.51 3.01 -15.40
C ARG A 103 15.19 1.55 -15.71
N ALA A 104 13.91 1.19 -15.62
CA ALA A 104 13.37 -0.11 -15.99
C ALA A 104 13.39 -0.41 -17.51
N ARG A 105 13.99 0.46 -18.34
CA ARG A 105 14.03 0.35 -19.81
C ARG A 105 12.65 0.36 -20.48
N LYS A 106 11.60 0.83 -19.80
CA LYS A 106 10.23 0.96 -20.32
C LYS A 106 9.97 2.36 -20.90
N ARG A 107 10.91 2.91 -21.67
CA ARG A 107 10.91 4.33 -22.10
C ARG A 107 9.63 4.77 -22.83
N SER A 108 9.01 3.88 -23.61
CA SER A 108 7.74 4.15 -24.30
C SER A 108 6.58 4.48 -23.34
N ALA A 109 6.63 4.01 -22.10
CA ALA A 109 5.61 4.26 -21.08
C ALA A 109 5.82 5.57 -20.29
N MET A 110 6.94 6.29 -20.49
CA MET A 110 7.24 7.52 -19.73
C MET A 110 6.15 8.59 -19.91
N GLY A 111 5.73 8.83 -21.16
CA GLY A 111 4.67 9.81 -21.46
C GLY A 111 3.33 9.42 -20.85
N PHE A 112 3.01 8.12 -20.87
CA PHE A 112 1.81 7.57 -20.25
C PHE A 112 1.81 7.76 -18.74
N VAL A 113 2.88 7.38 -18.03
CA VAL A 113 2.98 7.54 -16.58
C VAL A 113 2.88 9.01 -16.17
N ASN A 114 3.61 9.90 -16.86
CA ASN A 114 3.50 11.34 -16.61
C ASN A 114 2.07 11.85 -16.82
N ALA A 115 1.39 11.45 -17.90
CA ALA A 115 0.03 11.89 -18.20
C ALA A 115 -0.99 11.38 -17.16
N VAL A 116 -0.84 10.13 -16.69
CA VAL A 116 -1.70 9.57 -15.63
C VAL A 116 -1.48 10.30 -14.32
N LEU A 117 -0.23 10.43 -13.86
CA LEU A 117 0.08 11.05 -12.56
C LEU A 117 -0.31 12.53 -12.49
N ARG A 118 -0.28 13.26 -13.61
CA ARG A 118 -0.76 14.66 -13.67
C ARG A 118 -2.27 14.82 -13.46
N LYS A 119 -3.06 13.75 -13.63
CA LYS A 119 -4.51 13.75 -13.35
C LYS A 119 -4.84 13.41 -11.90
N VAL A 120 -3.87 12.87 -11.16
CA VAL A 120 -4.08 12.45 -9.78
C VAL A 120 -4.21 13.69 -8.90
N ASN A 121 -5.31 13.74 -8.15
CA ASN A 121 -5.58 14.76 -7.15
C ASN A 121 -5.95 14.07 -5.83
N ARG A 122 -6.43 14.80 -4.82
CA ARG A 122 -6.88 14.23 -3.53
C ARG A 122 -8.39 14.25 -3.36
N ASP A 123 -9.12 14.60 -4.41
CA ASP A 123 -10.58 14.71 -4.35
C ASP A 123 -11.21 13.34 -4.06
N PRO A 124 -12.34 13.28 -3.35
CA PRO A 124 -13.05 12.03 -3.13
C PRO A 124 -13.33 11.29 -4.45
N VAL A 125 -13.22 9.97 -4.44
CA VAL A 125 -13.54 9.12 -5.60
C VAL A 125 -14.64 8.14 -5.24
N ALA A 126 -15.43 7.75 -6.23
CA ALA A 126 -16.34 6.62 -6.10
C ALA A 126 -15.54 5.31 -6.15
N TRP A 127 -15.59 4.56 -5.05
CA TRP A 127 -15.00 3.23 -4.98
C TRP A 127 -15.94 2.18 -5.59
N PRO A 128 -15.41 1.15 -6.26
CA PRO A 128 -16.25 0.16 -6.94
C PRO A 128 -16.94 -0.80 -5.97
N SER A 129 -16.39 -0.94 -4.77
CA SER A 129 -16.87 -1.83 -3.71
C SER A 129 -16.22 -1.48 -2.37
N ARG A 130 -16.79 -1.98 -1.26
CA ARG A 130 -16.30 -1.70 0.10
C ARG A 130 -14.94 -2.35 0.40
N ASP A 131 -14.65 -3.51 -0.18
CA ASP A 131 -13.35 -4.18 -0.04
C ASP A 131 -12.21 -3.37 -0.69
N VAL A 132 -12.49 -2.70 -1.81
CA VAL A 132 -11.56 -1.74 -2.43
C VAL A 132 -11.46 -0.46 -1.61
N GLU A 133 -12.58 0.13 -1.20
CA GLU A 133 -12.61 1.33 -0.35
C GLU A 133 -11.82 1.13 0.95
N LEU A 134 -11.94 -0.03 1.60
CA LEU A 134 -11.32 -0.33 2.89
C LEU A 134 -9.95 -1.01 2.75
N ALA A 135 -9.45 -1.19 1.53
CA ALA A 135 -8.24 -1.95 1.22
C ALA A 135 -8.10 -3.27 2.00
N ALA A 136 -9.20 -4.01 2.07
CA ALA A 136 -9.32 -5.29 2.74
C ALA A 136 -9.75 -6.35 1.73
N PRO A 137 -9.17 -7.56 1.72
CA PRO A 137 -9.63 -8.62 0.84
C PRO A 137 -11.11 -8.94 1.07
N ALA A 138 -11.89 -9.08 -0.01
CA ALA A 138 -13.34 -9.28 0.07
C ALA A 138 -13.72 -10.47 0.98
N TRP A 139 -12.96 -11.56 0.92
CA TRP A 139 -13.18 -12.74 1.77
C TRP A 139 -12.99 -12.44 3.26
N LEU A 140 -12.01 -11.60 3.60
CA LEU A 140 -11.67 -11.26 4.98
C LEU A 140 -12.68 -10.26 5.54
N LEU A 141 -13.04 -9.25 4.74
CA LEU A 141 -14.09 -8.30 5.10
C LEU A 141 -15.41 -9.03 5.37
N ALA A 142 -15.85 -9.91 4.45
CA ALA A 142 -17.07 -10.71 4.64
C ALA A 142 -17.01 -11.58 5.90
N ARG A 143 -15.83 -12.13 6.24
CA ARG A 143 -15.63 -12.90 7.47
C ARG A 143 -15.79 -12.05 8.72
N TRP A 144 -15.21 -10.86 8.74
CA TRP A 144 -15.36 -9.92 9.85
C TRP A 144 -16.80 -9.40 9.98
N GLU A 145 -17.48 -9.12 8.87
CA GLU A 145 -18.88 -8.69 8.88
C GLU A 145 -19.79 -9.76 9.49
N LYS A 146 -19.55 -11.03 9.13
CA LYS A 146 -20.28 -12.15 9.73
C LYS A 146 -20.02 -12.29 11.23
N ALA A 147 -18.80 -12.01 11.69
CA ALA A 147 -18.40 -12.20 13.08
C ALA A 147 -18.75 -11.02 14.00
N PHE A 148 -18.60 -9.79 13.52
CA PHE A 148 -18.64 -8.57 14.32
C PHE A 148 -19.68 -7.54 13.84
N GLY A 149 -20.32 -7.80 12.69
CA GLY A 149 -21.24 -6.85 12.05
C GLY A 149 -20.52 -5.83 11.17
N THR A 150 -21.30 -5.14 10.33
CA THR A 150 -20.83 -4.29 9.23
C THR A 150 -19.96 -3.12 9.67
N GLU A 151 -20.37 -2.41 10.74
CA GLU A 151 -19.65 -1.22 11.23
C GLU A 151 -18.35 -1.60 11.93
N ALA A 152 -18.36 -2.64 12.78
CA ALA A 152 -17.16 -3.11 13.45
C ALA A 152 -16.13 -3.67 12.46
N ALA A 153 -16.57 -4.41 11.44
CA ALA A 153 -15.71 -4.90 10.37
C ALA A 153 -15.05 -3.74 9.58
N ALA A 154 -15.82 -2.69 9.28
CA ALA A 154 -15.28 -1.48 8.68
C ALA A 154 -14.28 -0.77 9.60
N GLY A 155 -14.56 -0.71 10.90
CA GLY A 155 -13.64 -0.18 11.92
C GLY A 155 -12.31 -0.92 11.95
N ILE A 156 -12.35 -2.25 11.98
CA ILE A 156 -11.14 -3.10 11.90
C ILE A 156 -10.37 -2.79 10.61
N ALA A 157 -11.04 -2.82 9.46
CA ALA A 157 -10.40 -2.61 8.17
C ALA A 157 -9.77 -1.21 8.05
N ARG A 158 -10.44 -0.17 8.55
CA ARG A 158 -9.90 1.21 8.61
C ARG A 158 -8.67 1.30 9.50
N ALA A 159 -8.63 0.60 10.63
CA ALA A 159 -7.46 0.59 11.50
C ALA A 159 -6.21 -0.01 10.81
N PHE A 160 -6.39 -0.97 9.90
CA PHE A 160 -5.31 -1.49 9.04
C PHE A 160 -4.84 -0.50 7.95
N LEU A 161 -5.50 0.65 7.78
CA LEU A 161 -5.08 1.72 6.85
C LEU A 161 -4.09 2.69 7.49
N ASP A 162 -4.01 2.72 8.81
CA ASP A 162 -3.06 3.55 9.52
C ASP A 162 -1.67 2.89 9.55
N PRO A 163 -0.57 3.65 9.40
CA PRO A 163 0.76 3.12 9.62
C PRO A 163 0.93 2.74 11.10
N PRO A 164 1.69 1.67 11.42
CA PRO A 164 1.93 1.30 12.81
C PRO A 164 2.72 2.41 13.51
N ALA A 165 2.29 2.76 14.73
CA ALA A 165 2.91 3.84 15.51
C ALA A 165 4.34 3.52 15.98
N ALA A 166 4.70 2.23 16.02
CA ALA A 166 6.02 1.74 16.39
C ALA A 166 6.21 0.32 15.81
N PRO A 167 7.45 -0.22 15.78
CA PRO A 167 7.68 -1.64 15.58
C PRO A 167 6.89 -2.45 16.62
N GLY A 168 5.98 -3.31 16.19
CA GLY A 168 5.05 -4.02 17.08
C GLY A 168 3.83 -4.56 16.35
N GLN A 169 2.79 -4.91 17.11
CA GLN A 169 1.53 -5.40 16.56
C GLN A 169 0.81 -4.29 15.80
N ASP A 170 0.34 -4.61 14.59
CA ASP A 170 -0.39 -3.69 13.73
C ASP A 170 -1.67 -3.16 14.42
N PRO A 171 -2.01 -1.86 14.29
CA PRO A 171 -3.20 -1.29 14.92
C PRO A 171 -4.50 -2.04 14.57
N GLY A 172 -4.63 -2.54 13.35
CA GLY A 172 -5.77 -3.32 12.92
C GLY A 172 -5.87 -4.67 13.62
N ALA A 173 -4.73 -5.31 13.93
CA ALA A 173 -4.72 -6.54 14.73
C ALA A 173 -5.15 -6.25 16.18
N ALA A 174 -4.72 -5.13 16.77
CA ALA A 174 -5.14 -4.72 18.11
C ALA A 174 -6.63 -4.31 18.17
N ALA A 175 -7.18 -3.73 17.09
CA ALA A 175 -8.57 -3.28 17.02
C ALA A 175 -9.60 -4.40 17.17
N ILE A 176 -9.21 -5.66 16.97
CA ILE A 176 -10.08 -6.82 17.15
C ILE A 176 -10.28 -7.15 18.64
N VAL A 177 -9.29 -6.87 19.50
CA VAL A 177 -9.30 -7.33 20.90
C VAL A 177 -10.52 -6.85 21.68
N PRO A 178 -10.94 -5.56 21.63
CA PRO A 178 -12.14 -5.11 22.34
C PRO A 178 -13.44 -5.74 21.82
N LEU A 179 -13.45 -6.21 20.57
CA LEU A 179 -14.62 -6.81 19.92
C LEU A 179 -14.82 -8.28 20.33
N LEU A 180 -13.81 -8.90 20.96
CA LEU A 180 -13.90 -10.28 21.44
C LEU A 180 -14.76 -10.43 22.70
N GLY A 181 -15.09 -9.32 23.39
CA GLY A 181 -15.92 -9.36 24.60
C GLY A 181 -15.28 -10.18 25.72
N VAL A 182 -13.97 -10.10 25.88
CA VAL A 182 -13.21 -10.89 26.88
C VAL A 182 -13.59 -10.45 28.28
N GLU A 183 -13.99 -11.40 29.13
CA GLU A 183 -14.35 -11.18 30.53
C GLU A 183 -13.34 -11.80 31.50
N PRO A 184 -13.24 -11.31 32.75
CA PRO A 184 -12.39 -11.93 33.78
C PRO A 184 -12.66 -13.43 33.92
N GLY A 185 -11.60 -14.24 33.90
CA GLY A 185 -11.68 -15.70 33.98
C GLY A 185 -11.73 -16.41 32.61
N MET A 186 -11.88 -15.68 31.50
CA MET A 186 -11.72 -16.25 30.16
C MET A 186 -10.24 -16.46 29.82
N SER A 187 -9.95 -17.51 29.04
CA SER A 187 -8.63 -17.74 28.45
C SER A 187 -8.67 -17.35 26.97
N VAL A 188 -7.73 -16.50 26.54
CA VAL A 188 -7.62 -16.03 25.16
C VAL A 188 -6.34 -16.57 24.55
N LEU A 189 -6.45 -17.10 23.33
CA LEU A 189 -5.30 -17.53 22.54
C LEU A 189 -4.98 -16.44 21.51
N ASP A 190 -3.85 -15.76 21.69
CA ASP A 190 -3.33 -14.81 20.72
C ASP A 190 -2.40 -15.54 19.73
N LEU A 191 -2.83 -15.62 18.47
CA LEU A 191 -2.09 -16.27 17.39
C LEU A 191 -1.68 -15.21 16.37
N CYS A 192 -0.38 -15.01 16.23
CA CYS A 192 0.19 -14.22 15.15
C CYS A 192 0.53 -15.13 13.97
N ALA A 193 -0.04 -14.84 12.80
CA ALA A 193 0.50 -15.34 11.54
C ALA A 193 1.61 -14.39 11.09
N ALA A 194 2.79 -14.93 10.77
CA ALA A 194 3.93 -14.19 10.21
C ALA A 194 3.48 -13.32 9.00
N PRO A 195 4.16 -12.19 8.72
CA PRO A 195 3.65 -11.16 7.82
C PRO A 195 3.31 -11.75 6.46
N GLY A 196 2.01 -11.83 6.14
CA GLY A 196 1.46 -12.25 4.86
C GLY A 196 1.19 -11.02 3.99
N ASN A 197 1.54 -11.02 2.70
CA ASN A 197 0.92 -10.08 1.76
C ASN A 197 -0.61 -10.28 1.85
N LYS A 198 -1.41 -9.21 1.83
CA LYS A 198 -2.89 -9.26 1.90
C LYS A 198 -3.54 -9.94 0.67
N THR A 199 -2.84 -10.81 -0.06
CA THR A 199 -3.34 -11.53 -1.23
C THR A 199 -4.16 -12.73 -0.83
#